data_AF-A0A7C3S6T2-F1
#
_entry.id   AF-A0A7C3S6T2-F1
#
_cell.length_a   1.000
_cell.length_b   1.000
_cell.length_c   1.000
_cell.angle_alpha   90.00
_cell.angle_beta   90.00
_cell.angle_gamma   90.00
#
_symmetry.space_group_name_H-M   'P 1'
#
loop_
_entity.id
_entity.type
_entity.pdbx_description
1 polymer ?
#
loop_
_entity_poly.entity_id
_entity_poly.type
_entity_poly.pdbx_seq_one_letter_code
_entity_poly.pdbx_strand_id
1 'polypeptide(L)'
;MTVDEIIAEVEKRMGALDERTKQAVTLALQLAEQQGLPKWQGENPTWDEWQRMSEEERQAVMDELEQRNRVWLEWMRQALRAEWLLVVDGKVIHYGASWNEYPPDEELEALIQRLGKVPLLSAADPMIEETAWNTTRYPADFYPTLSVTFQGLTGQSITLVADFDTGSRYTFVDAELLQRQGVITFPPTTLWAVGWHLNRPFHYAPKSLIAILTAADGTQKTASQTILCVRNWQQSPFVAVNPNRTALVGRSIRLATQVKVTLDFAQKVTLVQAEVS
;
A
#
# COMPACT_ATOMS: atom_id res chain seq x y z
N MET A 1 -18.28 -33.86 -0.03
CA MET A 1 -17.77 -33.90 -1.40
C MET A 1 -16.39 -34.50 -1.36
N THR A 2 -16.02 -35.33 -2.33
CA THR A 2 -14.66 -35.87 -2.47
C THR A 2 -13.75 -34.89 -3.21
N VAL A 3 -12.44 -35.11 -3.15
CA VAL A 3 -11.45 -34.34 -3.93
C VAL A 3 -11.75 -34.40 -5.44
N ASP A 4 -12.14 -35.59 -5.93
CA ASP A 4 -12.47 -35.81 -7.34
C ASP A 4 -13.74 -35.04 -7.77
N GLU A 5 -14.76 -34.96 -6.90
CA GLU A 5 -15.96 -34.14 -7.13
C GLU A 5 -15.64 -32.64 -7.19
N ILE A 6 -14.67 -32.17 -6.39
CA ILE A 6 -14.22 -30.77 -6.41
C ILE A 6 -13.44 -30.49 -7.69
N ILE A 7 -12.50 -31.37 -8.09
CA ILE A 7 -11.74 -31.21 -9.32
C ILE A 7 -12.68 -31.21 -10.53
N ALA A 8 -13.67 -32.10 -10.59
CA ALA A 8 -14.67 -32.13 -11.66
C ALA A 8 -15.53 -30.85 -11.73
N GLU A 9 -15.94 -30.28 -10.59
CA GLU A 9 -16.69 -29.01 -10.58
C GLU A 9 -15.81 -27.80 -10.92
N VAL A 10 -14.50 -27.81 -10.61
CA VAL A 10 -13.55 -26.80 -11.08
C VAL A 10 -13.31 -26.92 -12.59
N GLU A 11 -13.07 -28.13 -13.11
CA GLU A 11 -12.93 -28.37 -14.56
C GLU A 11 -14.17 -27.94 -15.35
N LYS A 12 -15.36 -28.19 -14.80
CA LYS A 12 -16.64 -27.74 -15.36
C LYS A 12 -16.82 -26.22 -15.41
N ARG A 13 -16.12 -25.47 -14.54
CA ARG A 13 -16.17 -23.99 -14.48
C ARG A 13 -15.04 -23.30 -15.22
N MET A 14 -13.87 -23.93 -15.31
CA MET A 14 -12.62 -23.32 -15.80
C MET A 14 -12.07 -23.98 -17.06
N GLY A 15 -12.67 -25.08 -17.53
CA GLY A 15 -12.11 -25.93 -18.58
C GLY A 15 -11.17 -26.99 -18.01
N ALA A 16 -10.72 -27.91 -18.86
CA ALA A 16 -9.82 -29.00 -18.47
C ALA A 16 -8.53 -28.45 -17.82
N LEU A 17 -8.23 -28.91 -16.61
CA LEU A 17 -7.04 -28.49 -15.87
C LEU A 17 -5.82 -29.31 -16.34
N ASP A 18 -4.65 -28.68 -16.40
CA ASP A 18 -3.40 -29.42 -16.56
C ASP A 18 -3.02 -30.18 -15.28
N GLU A 19 -2.15 -31.19 -15.42
CA GLU A 19 -1.75 -32.05 -14.29
C GLU A 19 -1.07 -31.29 -13.15
N ARG A 20 -0.38 -30.18 -13.46
CA ARG A 20 0.26 -29.34 -12.44
C ARG A 20 -0.79 -28.58 -11.62
N THR A 21 -1.85 -28.11 -12.27
CA THR A 21 -2.97 -27.42 -11.64
C THR A 21 -3.83 -28.39 -10.85
N LYS A 22 -4.04 -29.62 -11.34
CA LYS A 22 -4.68 -30.71 -10.58
C LYS A 22 -3.90 -31.03 -9.31
N GLN A 23 -2.59 -31.23 -9.40
CA GLN A 23 -1.73 -31.47 -8.23
C GLN A 23 -1.78 -30.31 -7.21
N ALA A 24 -1.81 -29.06 -7.68
CA ALA A 24 -1.95 -27.89 -6.81
C ALA A 24 -3.31 -27.84 -6.10
N VAL A 25 -4.41 -28.14 -6.80
CA VAL A 25 -5.76 -28.23 -6.21
C VAL A 25 -5.84 -29.38 -5.21
N THR A 26 -5.34 -30.57 -5.55
CA THR A 26 -5.28 -31.72 -4.64
C THR A 26 -4.49 -31.41 -3.38
N LEU A 27 -3.32 -30.77 -3.50
CA LEU A 27 -2.50 -30.38 -2.35
C LEU A 27 -3.19 -29.33 -1.47
N ALA A 28 -3.84 -28.32 -2.08
CA ALA A 28 -4.61 -27.31 -1.35
C ALA A 28 -5.80 -27.92 -0.60
N LEU A 29 -6.48 -28.91 -1.20
CA LEU A 29 -7.58 -29.65 -0.55
C LEU A 29 -7.07 -30.55 0.57
N GLN A 30 -5.96 -31.28 0.39
CA GLN A 30 -5.35 -32.09 1.44
C GLN A 30 -4.88 -31.25 2.64
N LEU A 31 -4.33 -30.05 2.39
CA LEU A 31 -3.98 -29.10 3.45
C LEU A 31 -5.24 -28.58 4.18
N ALA A 32 -6.31 -28.27 3.45
CA ALA A 32 -7.59 -27.84 4.02
C ALA A 32 -8.30 -28.96 4.80
N GLU A 33 -8.17 -30.23 4.40
CA GLU A 33 -8.68 -31.39 5.14
C GLU A 33 -7.86 -31.68 6.41
N GLN A 34 -6.53 -31.51 6.36
CA GLN A 34 -5.65 -31.79 7.51
C GLN A 34 -5.64 -30.69 8.58
N GLN A 35 -5.85 -29.42 8.22
CA GLN A 35 -5.78 -28.29 9.14
C GLN A 35 -7.13 -27.59 9.37
N GLY A 36 -8.14 -27.90 8.54
CA GLY A 36 -9.32 -27.06 8.38
C GLY A 36 -9.01 -25.80 7.57
N LEU A 37 -10.04 -25.21 6.95
CA LEU A 37 -9.91 -23.85 6.41
C LEU A 37 -9.54 -22.89 7.55
N PRO A 38 -8.63 -21.92 7.34
CA PRO A 38 -8.35 -20.91 8.35
C PRO A 38 -9.64 -20.21 8.74
N LYS A 39 -9.78 -19.87 10.03
CA LYS A 39 -10.96 -19.18 10.57
C LYS A 39 -10.54 -17.89 11.21
N TRP A 40 -11.35 -16.86 11.00
CA TRP A 40 -11.23 -15.60 11.69
C TRP A 40 -11.42 -15.77 13.21
N GLN A 41 -10.67 -14.99 13.99
CA GLN A 41 -10.68 -15.01 15.45
C GLN A 41 -10.63 -13.58 16.01
N GLY A 42 -11.50 -13.30 16.99
CA GLY A 42 -11.68 -11.96 17.56
C GLY A 42 -12.75 -11.15 16.84
N GLU A 43 -13.00 -9.95 17.36
CA GLU A 43 -13.98 -9.01 16.81
C GLU A 43 -13.32 -7.67 16.51
N ASN A 44 -13.83 -6.98 15.49
CA ASN A 44 -13.49 -5.59 15.23
C ASN A 44 -14.13 -4.68 16.28
N PRO A 45 -13.43 -3.61 16.73
CA PRO A 45 -13.98 -2.67 17.69
C PRO A 45 -15.18 -1.92 17.10
N THR A 46 -16.17 -1.64 17.94
CA THR A 46 -17.26 -0.72 17.58
C THR A 46 -16.73 0.70 17.42
N TRP A 47 -17.45 1.52 16.65
CA TRP A 47 -17.10 2.93 16.50
C TRP A 47 -17.06 3.67 17.85
N ASP A 48 -18.00 3.35 18.74
CA ASP A 48 -18.10 3.88 20.10
C ASP A 48 -16.89 3.55 20.98
N GLU A 49 -16.37 2.32 20.90
CA GLU A 49 -15.13 1.92 21.59
C GLU A 49 -13.92 2.62 20.98
N TRP A 50 -13.83 2.61 19.65
CA TRP A 50 -12.74 3.23 18.90
C TRP A 50 -12.59 4.73 19.19
N GLN A 51 -13.69 5.47 19.30
CA GLN A 51 -13.67 6.89 19.66
C GLN A 51 -13.10 7.15 21.07
N ARG A 52 -13.23 6.20 21.99
CA ARG A 52 -12.73 6.30 23.38
C ARG A 52 -11.25 5.91 23.53
N MET A 53 -10.72 5.14 22.57
CA MET A 53 -9.31 4.75 22.53
C MET A 53 -8.39 5.90 22.08
N SER A 54 -7.19 5.94 22.64
CA SER A 54 -6.03 6.68 22.10
C SER A 54 -5.58 6.14 20.74
N GLU A 55 -4.71 6.87 20.03
CA GLU A 55 -4.19 6.41 18.73
C GLU A 55 -3.30 5.17 18.89
N GLU A 56 -2.58 5.07 20.00
CA GLU A 56 -1.74 3.92 20.36
C GLU A 56 -2.58 2.67 20.65
N GLU A 57 -3.68 2.81 21.41
CA GLU A 57 -4.61 1.70 21.68
C GLU A 57 -5.31 1.21 20.41
N ARG A 58 -5.74 2.14 19.54
CA ARG A 58 -6.32 1.82 18.22
C ARG A 58 -5.37 0.98 17.37
N GLN A 59 -4.09 1.38 17.32
CA GLN A 59 -3.07 0.64 16.58
C GLN A 59 -2.83 -0.74 17.19
N ALA A 60 -2.67 -0.82 18.51
CA ALA A 60 -2.43 -2.10 19.19
C ALA A 60 -3.55 -3.12 18.96
N VAL A 61 -4.82 -2.69 19.00
CA VAL A 61 -5.98 -3.54 18.72
C VAL A 61 -5.97 -4.04 17.27
N MET A 62 -5.66 -3.18 16.30
CA MET A 62 -5.61 -3.59 14.88
C MET A 62 -4.41 -4.48 14.56
N ASP A 63 -3.23 -4.20 15.12
CA ASP A 63 -2.02 -5.01 14.96
C ASP A 63 -2.22 -6.42 15.56
N GLU A 64 -2.85 -6.53 16.74
CA GLU A 64 -3.22 -7.82 17.35
C GLU A 64 -4.21 -8.59 16.46
N LEU A 65 -5.22 -7.90 15.93
CA LEU A 65 -6.25 -8.49 15.09
C LEU A 65 -5.69 -8.98 13.74
N GLU A 66 -4.78 -8.22 13.12
CA GLU A 66 -4.04 -8.64 11.92
C GLU A 66 -3.11 -9.83 12.23
N GLN A 67 -2.30 -9.74 13.29
CA GLN A 67 -1.35 -10.80 13.64
C GLN A 67 -2.06 -12.13 13.92
N ARG A 68 -3.16 -12.11 14.67
CA ARG A 68 -3.99 -13.29 14.98
C ARG A 68 -4.61 -13.91 13.72
N ASN A 69 -4.94 -13.10 12.72
CA ASN A 69 -5.66 -13.52 11.52
C ASN A 69 -4.79 -13.60 10.25
N ARG A 70 -3.46 -13.43 10.35
CA ARG A 70 -2.54 -13.31 9.21
C ARG A 70 -2.71 -14.40 8.14
N VAL A 71 -2.88 -15.66 8.56
CA VAL A 71 -3.08 -16.81 7.64
C VAL A 71 -4.42 -16.71 6.91
N TRP A 72 -5.48 -16.28 7.58
CA TRP A 72 -6.79 -16.08 6.97
C TRP A 72 -6.79 -14.89 6.00
N LEU A 73 -6.17 -13.78 6.40
CA LEU A 73 -6.04 -12.56 5.59
C LEU A 73 -5.26 -12.82 4.30
N GLU A 74 -4.16 -13.56 4.38
CA GLU A 74 -3.37 -13.95 3.21
C GLU A 74 -4.14 -14.90 2.28
N TRP A 75 -4.83 -15.90 2.84
CA TRP A 75 -5.69 -16.79 2.06
C TRP A 75 -6.81 -16.03 1.32
N MET A 76 -7.47 -15.07 2.00
CA MET A 76 -8.49 -14.22 1.38
C MET A 76 -7.93 -13.32 0.29
N ARG A 77 -6.75 -12.71 0.49
CA ARG A 77 -6.08 -11.90 -0.55
C ARG A 77 -5.80 -12.73 -1.80
N GLN A 78 -5.22 -13.92 -1.65
CA GLN A 78 -4.92 -14.80 -2.77
C GLN A 78 -6.18 -15.26 -3.50
N ALA A 79 -7.22 -15.66 -2.76
CA ALA A 79 -8.50 -16.09 -3.33
C ALA A 79 -9.22 -14.99 -4.12
N LEU A 80 -9.21 -13.75 -3.61
CA LEU A 80 -9.82 -12.59 -4.26
C LEU A 80 -8.91 -11.89 -5.28
N ARG A 81 -7.63 -12.28 -5.36
CA ARG A 81 -6.56 -11.55 -6.07
C ARG A 81 -6.47 -10.07 -5.65
N ALA A 82 -6.67 -9.82 -4.36
CA ALA A 82 -6.75 -8.50 -3.77
C ALA A 82 -5.38 -8.03 -3.24
N GLU A 83 -5.07 -6.77 -3.49
CA GLU A 83 -3.92 -6.05 -2.95
C GLU A 83 -4.16 -5.60 -1.50
N TRP A 84 -5.41 -5.23 -1.19
CA TRP A 84 -5.88 -4.84 0.14
C TRP A 84 -7.29 -5.36 0.42
N LEU A 85 -7.58 -5.56 1.71
CA LEU A 85 -8.88 -5.98 2.25
C LEU A 85 -9.34 -5.01 3.34
N LEU A 86 -10.63 -4.71 3.38
CA LEU A 86 -11.32 -4.13 4.54
C LEU A 86 -12.20 -5.21 5.16
N VAL A 87 -11.90 -5.60 6.40
CA VAL A 87 -12.51 -6.77 7.07
C VAL A 87 -13.22 -6.36 8.35
N VAL A 88 -14.45 -6.84 8.56
CA VAL A 88 -15.17 -6.75 9.83
C VAL A 88 -15.64 -8.14 10.25
N ASP A 89 -15.21 -8.60 11.43
CA ASP A 89 -15.61 -9.86 12.06
C ASP A 89 -15.50 -11.08 11.10
N GLY A 90 -14.39 -11.15 10.35
CA GLY A 90 -14.12 -12.24 9.40
C GLY A 90 -14.91 -12.16 8.10
N LYS A 91 -15.56 -11.03 7.81
CA LYS A 91 -16.21 -10.74 6.52
C LYS A 91 -15.41 -9.66 5.79
N VAL A 92 -14.97 -9.96 4.57
CA VAL A 92 -14.44 -8.94 3.66
C VAL A 92 -15.61 -8.05 3.23
N ILE A 93 -15.58 -6.79 3.65
CA ILE A 93 -16.60 -5.77 3.33
C ILE A 93 -16.25 -5.05 2.02
N HIS A 94 -14.95 -4.82 1.81
CA HIS A 94 -14.42 -4.29 0.55
C HIS A 94 -13.03 -4.87 0.30
N TYR A 95 -12.62 -4.87 -0.96
CA TYR A 95 -11.26 -5.19 -1.40
C TYR A 95 -10.97 -4.44 -2.69
N GLY A 96 -9.71 -4.46 -3.12
CA GLY A 96 -9.31 -3.95 -4.43
C GLY A 96 -8.02 -4.60 -4.93
N ALA A 97 -7.83 -4.62 -6.25
CA ALA A 97 -6.64 -5.14 -6.92
C ALA A 97 -5.54 -4.06 -7.06
N SER A 98 -5.80 -2.85 -6.58
CA SER A 98 -4.92 -1.68 -6.65
C SER A 98 -5.26 -0.70 -5.54
N TRP A 99 -4.26 -0.03 -4.95
CA TRP A 99 -4.52 1.09 -4.02
C TRP A 99 -5.32 2.25 -4.63
N ASN A 100 -5.36 2.40 -5.96
CA ASN A 100 -6.19 3.42 -6.62
C ASN A 100 -7.70 3.07 -6.60
N GLU A 101 -8.08 1.87 -6.15
CA GLU A 101 -9.47 1.46 -5.88
C GLU A 101 -9.87 1.69 -4.41
N TYR A 102 -8.94 2.14 -3.56
CA TYR A 102 -9.17 2.35 -2.13
C TYR A 102 -10.10 3.56 -1.90
N PRO A 103 -11.12 3.46 -1.02
CA PRO A 103 -12.06 4.55 -0.80
C PRO A 103 -11.38 5.78 -0.20
N PRO A 104 -11.72 7.01 -0.66
CA PRO A 104 -11.27 8.24 0.00
C PRO A 104 -11.84 8.37 1.41
N ASP A 105 -11.24 9.25 2.23
CA ASP A 105 -11.57 9.39 3.66
C ASP A 105 -13.07 9.58 3.94
N GLU A 106 -13.79 10.36 3.10
CA GLU A 106 -15.24 10.60 3.25
C GLU A 106 -16.07 9.33 3.02
N GLU A 107 -15.72 8.53 2.02
CA GLU A 107 -16.38 7.25 1.74
C GLU A 107 -16.05 6.20 2.81
N LEU A 108 -14.82 6.22 3.32
CA LEU A 108 -14.38 5.36 4.41
C LEU A 108 -15.08 5.70 5.73
N GLU A 109 -15.27 6.99 6.03
CA GLU A 109 -16.06 7.44 7.17
C GLU A 109 -17.52 7.01 7.05
N ALA A 110 -18.17 7.26 5.89
CA ALA A 110 -19.53 6.81 5.65
C ALA A 110 -19.67 5.28 5.75
N LEU A 111 -18.65 4.53 5.32
CA LEU A 111 -18.59 3.07 5.48
C LEU A 111 -18.53 2.65 6.95
N ILE A 112 -17.64 3.24 7.75
CA ILE A 112 -17.49 2.95 9.19
C ILE A 112 -18.78 3.27 9.94
N GLN A 113 -19.36 4.45 9.71
CA GLN A 113 -20.62 4.87 10.32
C GLN A 113 -21.77 3.89 10.00
N ARG A 114 -21.86 3.42 8.75
CA ARG A 114 -22.87 2.43 8.31
C ARG A 114 -22.66 1.04 8.90
N LEU A 115 -21.41 0.64 9.15
CA LEU A 115 -21.08 -0.68 9.72
C LEU A 115 -21.22 -0.72 11.25
N GLY A 116 -21.06 0.42 11.94
CA GLY A 116 -21.00 0.51 13.41
C GLY A 116 -19.72 -0.09 14.03
N LYS A 117 -18.86 -0.69 13.21
CA LYS A 117 -17.54 -1.26 13.56
C LYS A 117 -16.48 -0.73 12.61
N VAL A 118 -15.25 -0.60 13.12
CA VAL A 118 -14.11 -0.12 12.35
C VAL A 118 -13.45 -1.30 11.62
N PRO A 119 -13.36 -1.29 10.28
CA PRO A 119 -12.71 -2.36 9.53
C PRO A 119 -11.21 -2.47 9.86
N LEU A 120 -10.71 -3.70 9.83
CA LEU A 120 -9.27 -3.94 9.71
C LEU A 120 -8.88 -3.73 8.25
N LEU A 121 -7.94 -2.82 8.01
CA LEU A 121 -7.22 -2.73 6.74
C LEU A 121 -6.03 -3.69 6.80
N SER A 122 -6.00 -4.68 5.91
CA SER A 122 -4.85 -5.56 5.74
C SER A 122 -4.49 -5.67 4.27
N ALA A 123 -3.21 -5.52 3.95
CA ALA A 123 -2.71 -5.46 2.58
C ALA A 123 -1.56 -6.44 2.35
N ALA A 124 -1.25 -6.70 1.08
CA ALA A 124 0.00 -7.37 0.73
C ALA A 124 1.18 -6.48 1.11
N ASP A 125 2.27 -7.08 1.60
CA ASP A 125 3.51 -6.36 1.89
C ASP A 125 3.96 -5.60 0.62
N PRO A 126 4.13 -4.27 0.68
CA PRO A 126 4.53 -3.53 -0.50
C PRO A 126 5.99 -3.86 -0.84
N MET A 127 6.19 -4.54 -1.96
CA MET A 127 7.53 -4.91 -2.42
C MET A 127 8.33 -3.66 -2.79
N ILE A 128 9.43 -3.43 -2.05
CA ILE A 128 10.41 -2.35 -2.25
C ILE A 128 11.76 -3.03 -2.53
N GLU A 129 12.20 -2.96 -3.78
CA GLU A 129 13.56 -3.34 -4.23
C GLU A 129 14.38 -2.05 -4.40
N GLU A 130 15.45 -1.81 -3.63
CA GLU A 130 16.13 -0.50 -3.58
C GLU A 130 17.15 -0.25 -4.73
N THR A 131 17.05 0.86 -5.51
CA THR A 131 18.03 1.30 -6.58
C THR A 131 18.24 2.86 -6.77
N ALA A 132 19.22 3.36 -7.57
CA ALA A 132 20.26 4.40 -7.19
C ALA A 132 20.42 5.83 -7.93
N TRP A 133 20.77 6.92 -7.17
CA TRP A 133 21.37 8.33 -7.34
C TRP A 133 21.04 9.72 -6.51
N ASN A 134 21.18 9.81 -5.13
CA ASN A 134 21.08 10.85 -4.01
C ASN A 134 21.90 10.37 -2.75
N THR A 135 22.84 11.15 -2.18
CA THR A 135 23.97 10.63 -1.35
C THR A 135 23.60 9.81 -0.11
N THR A 136 24.11 8.57 0.00
CA THR A 136 23.89 7.70 1.17
C THR A 136 25.00 7.80 2.22
N ARG A 137 24.88 6.99 3.29
CA ARG A 137 25.95 6.81 4.29
C ARG A 137 27.21 6.11 3.76
N TYR A 138 27.19 5.58 2.53
CA TYR A 138 28.33 4.90 1.92
C TYR A 138 29.04 5.81 0.90
N PRO A 139 30.39 5.88 0.89
CA PRO A 139 31.12 6.68 -0.08
C PRO A 139 30.80 6.27 -1.53
N ALA A 140 30.54 7.27 -2.38
CA ALA A 140 30.20 7.13 -3.80
C ALA A 140 28.86 6.41 -4.12
N ASP A 141 27.99 6.22 -3.12
CA ASP A 141 26.64 5.66 -3.29
C ASP A 141 25.55 6.74 -3.15
N PHE A 142 24.46 6.59 -3.91
CA PHE A 142 23.45 7.60 -4.17
C PHE A 142 22.07 6.89 -4.51
N TYR A 143 20.81 7.37 -4.19
CA TYR A 143 19.39 7.09 -4.69
C TYR A 143 18.59 8.14 -5.61
N PRO A 144 18.16 7.92 -6.87
CA PRO A 144 18.06 8.99 -7.89
C PRO A 144 16.91 9.94 -7.61
N THR A 145 17.06 11.27 -7.66
CA THR A 145 15.99 12.14 -7.17
C THR A 145 14.95 12.53 -8.21
N LEU A 146 13.67 12.58 -7.82
CA LEU A 146 12.62 13.29 -8.54
C LEU A 146 12.06 14.42 -7.68
N SER A 147 11.90 15.59 -8.29
CA SER A 147 11.10 16.68 -7.70
C SER A 147 9.63 16.41 -7.99
N VAL A 148 8.84 16.18 -6.94
CA VAL A 148 7.42 15.86 -7.03
C VAL A 148 6.63 16.78 -6.13
N THR A 149 5.59 17.42 -6.67
CA THR A 149 4.63 18.16 -5.86
C THR A 149 3.45 17.25 -5.52
N PHE A 150 3.19 17.07 -4.24
CA PHE A 150 2.00 16.39 -3.72
C PHE A 150 0.97 17.44 -3.34
N GLN A 151 -0.23 17.34 -3.90
CA GLN A 151 -1.36 18.25 -3.64
C GLN A 151 -2.54 17.49 -3.05
N GLY A 152 -3.08 18.02 -1.95
CA GLY A 152 -4.29 17.54 -1.30
C GLY A 152 -5.54 17.98 -2.04
N LEU A 153 -6.66 17.31 -1.77
CA LEU A 153 -7.95 17.58 -2.43
C LEU A 153 -8.47 19.01 -2.19
N THR A 154 -8.05 19.65 -1.08
CA THR A 154 -8.34 21.05 -0.73
C THR A 154 -7.41 22.07 -1.38
N GLY A 155 -6.43 21.63 -2.18
CA GLY A 155 -5.54 22.47 -2.99
C GLY A 155 -4.18 22.79 -2.37
N GLN A 156 -4.00 22.61 -1.05
CA GLN A 156 -2.69 22.71 -0.39
C GLN A 156 -1.69 21.73 -1.00
N SER A 157 -0.44 22.15 -1.14
CA SER A 157 0.59 21.33 -1.78
C SER A 157 1.98 21.54 -1.20
N ILE A 158 2.83 20.53 -1.38
CA ILE A 158 4.23 20.51 -0.96
C ILE A 158 5.08 19.91 -2.07
N THR A 159 6.21 20.54 -2.40
CA THR A 159 7.20 19.98 -3.32
C THR A 159 8.30 19.29 -2.53
N LEU A 160 8.54 18.01 -2.83
CA LEU A 160 9.57 17.19 -2.21
C LEU A 160 10.58 16.72 -3.25
N VAL A 161 11.84 16.61 -2.83
CA VAL A 161 12.90 15.92 -3.58
C VAL A 161 12.96 14.49 -3.03
N ALA A 162 12.33 13.57 -3.76
CA ALA A 162 12.11 12.19 -3.37
C ALA A 162 13.12 11.25 -4.03
N ASP A 163 13.49 10.16 -3.35
CA ASP A 163 14.26 9.07 -3.97
C ASP A 163 13.34 8.33 -4.95
N PHE A 164 13.70 8.27 -6.23
CA PHE A 164 12.98 7.61 -7.32
C PHE A 164 13.42 6.16 -7.44
N ASP A 165 12.63 5.26 -6.88
CA ASP A 165 12.99 3.87 -6.84
C ASP A 165 12.21 3.07 -7.90
N THR A 166 12.90 2.68 -8.96
CA THR A 166 12.29 1.87 -10.03
C THR A 166 11.98 0.44 -9.59
N GLY A 167 12.57 -0.05 -8.50
CA GLY A 167 12.21 -1.35 -7.93
C GLY A 167 10.91 -1.27 -7.12
N SER A 168 10.67 -0.18 -6.40
CA SER A 168 9.37 0.08 -5.77
C SER A 168 8.22 0.22 -6.78
N ARG A 169 7.08 -0.41 -6.47
CA ARG A 169 5.82 -0.16 -7.18
C ARG A 169 5.15 1.13 -6.72
N TYR A 170 5.21 1.44 -5.43
CA TYR A 170 4.40 2.47 -4.78
C TYR A 170 5.20 3.70 -4.36
N THR A 171 4.49 4.79 -4.08
CA THR A 171 5.08 6.01 -3.53
C THR A 171 4.76 6.12 -2.05
N PHE A 172 5.80 6.40 -1.26
CA PHE A 172 5.76 6.57 0.19
C PHE A 172 6.23 7.97 0.57
N VAL A 173 5.55 8.60 1.52
CA VAL A 173 5.85 9.97 1.97
C VAL A 173 5.68 10.07 3.49
N ASP A 174 6.47 10.94 4.13
CA ASP A 174 6.35 11.31 5.54
C ASP A 174 4.94 11.83 5.86
N ALA A 175 4.17 11.04 6.62
CA ALA A 175 2.78 11.32 6.98
C ALA A 175 2.65 12.62 7.79
N GLU A 176 3.50 12.79 8.80
CA GLU A 176 3.45 13.95 9.68
C GLU A 176 3.90 15.23 8.96
N LEU A 177 4.77 15.14 7.95
CA LEU A 177 5.17 16.26 7.11
C LEU A 177 4.01 16.73 6.22
N LEU A 178 3.32 15.81 5.54
CA LEU A 178 2.14 16.15 4.72
C LEU A 178 1.03 16.77 5.59
N GLN A 179 0.80 16.23 6.79
CA GLN A 179 -0.17 16.78 7.73
C GLN A 179 0.22 18.18 8.24
N ARG A 180 1.49 18.39 8.63
CA ARG A 180 1.98 19.71 9.08
C ARG A 180 1.89 20.79 7.99
N GLN A 181 1.96 20.42 6.72
CA GLN A 181 1.77 21.34 5.58
C GLN A 181 0.29 21.46 5.15
N GLY A 182 -0.64 20.79 5.84
CA GLY A 182 -2.08 20.84 5.52
C GLY A 182 -2.45 20.14 4.21
N VAL A 183 -1.60 19.26 3.68
CA VAL A 183 -1.83 18.51 2.43
C VAL A 183 -2.77 17.33 2.66
N ILE A 184 -2.75 16.76 3.87
CA ILE A 184 -3.66 15.69 4.32
C ILE A 184 -4.13 15.94 5.75
N THR A 185 -5.19 15.24 6.14
CA THR A 185 -5.63 15.10 7.53
C THR A 185 -5.70 13.62 7.90
N PHE A 186 -5.65 13.35 9.21
CA PHE A 186 -5.89 12.03 9.77
C PHE A 186 -7.10 12.10 10.70
N PRO A 187 -8.34 11.98 10.16
CA PRO A 187 -9.52 11.82 11.00
C PRO A 187 -9.44 10.53 11.82
N PRO A 188 -10.21 10.38 12.92
CA PRO A 188 -10.22 9.15 13.72
C PRO A 188 -10.61 7.89 12.93
N THR A 189 -11.23 8.03 11.77
CA THR A 189 -11.55 6.96 10.81
C THR A 189 -10.36 6.49 9.96
N THR A 190 -9.19 7.11 10.08
CA THR A 190 -7.97 6.69 9.36
C THR A 190 -7.59 5.27 9.77
N LEU A 191 -7.49 4.38 8.79
CA LEU A 191 -6.98 3.02 8.97
C LEU A 191 -5.49 2.99 8.64
N TRP A 192 -4.68 2.58 9.62
CA TRP A 192 -3.25 2.37 9.50
C TRP A 192 -2.97 0.88 9.29
N ALA A 193 -2.33 0.54 8.17
CA ALA A 193 -1.86 -0.80 7.86
C ALA A 193 -0.41 -1.00 8.32
N VAL A 194 -0.02 -2.24 8.62
CA VAL A 194 1.38 -2.63 8.82
C VAL A 194 2.00 -3.02 7.48
N GLY A 195 3.23 -2.60 7.23
CA GLY A 195 4.08 -3.08 6.13
C GLY A 195 5.48 -3.43 6.62
N TRP A 196 6.21 -4.23 5.86
CA TRP A 196 7.57 -4.65 6.23
C TRP A 196 8.61 -4.19 5.20
N HIS A 197 9.70 -3.58 5.67
CA HIS A 197 10.84 -3.20 4.84
C HIS A 197 12.14 -3.38 5.63
N LEU A 198 13.16 -3.99 4.99
CA LEU A 198 14.43 -4.38 5.64
C LEU A 198 14.23 -5.20 6.95
N ASN A 199 13.25 -6.12 6.96
CA ASN A 199 12.81 -6.92 8.11
C ASN A 199 12.37 -6.09 9.34
N ARG A 200 12.00 -4.82 9.16
CA ARG A 200 11.44 -3.96 10.19
C ARG A 200 10.01 -3.56 9.80
N PRO A 201 9.05 -3.56 10.74
CA PRO A 201 7.70 -3.08 10.47
C PRO A 201 7.69 -1.55 10.34
N PHE A 202 6.69 -1.04 9.61
CA PHE A 202 6.31 0.35 9.58
C PHE A 202 4.79 0.46 9.41
N HIS A 203 4.18 1.53 9.92
CA HIS A 203 2.75 1.80 9.77
C HIS A 203 2.52 2.83 8.68
N TYR A 204 1.49 2.65 7.86
CA TYR A 204 1.13 3.59 6.80
C TYR A 204 -0.37 3.68 6.58
N ALA A 205 -0.83 4.86 6.14
CA ALA A 205 -2.21 5.12 5.76
C ALA A 205 -2.25 5.49 4.26
N PRO A 206 -3.11 4.85 3.45
CA PRO A 206 -3.34 5.27 2.06
C PRO A 206 -4.08 6.63 2.05
N LYS A 207 -3.62 7.57 1.22
CA LYS A 207 -4.30 8.85 0.97
C LYS A 207 -4.32 9.20 -0.50
N SER A 208 -5.49 9.57 -1.01
CA SER A 208 -5.69 10.01 -2.40
C SER A 208 -5.16 11.43 -2.58
N LEU A 209 -4.11 11.58 -3.39
CA LEU A 209 -3.43 12.86 -3.66
C LEU A 209 -3.27 13.09 -5.15
N ILE A 210 -3.13 14.36 -5.54
CA ILE A 210 -2.68 14.72 -6.88
C ILE A 210 -1.14 14.78 -6.83
N ALA A 211 -0.50 13.87 -7.54
CA ALA A 211 0.93 13.92 -7.80
C ALA A 211 1.20 14.76 -9.06
N ILE A 212 2.12 15.71 -8.98
CA ILE A 212 2.49 16.61 -10.07
C ILE A 212 4.00 16.49 -10.32
N LEU A 213 4.35 16.14 -11.55
CA LEU A 213 5.72 16.20 -12.05
C LEU A 213 5.87 17.39 -13.00
N THR A 214 6.90 18.21 -12.79
CA THR A 214 7.23 19.33 -13.69
C THR A 214 8.41 18.92 -14.55
N ALA A 215 8.23 18.92 -15.87
CA ALA A 215 9.28 18.66 -16.84
C ALA A 215 10.25 19.86 -16.97
N ALA A 216 11.42 19.63 -17.57
CA ALA A 216 12.47 20.65 -17.70
C ALA A 216 12.06 21.88 -18.55
N ASP A 217 11.02 21.76 -19.37
CA ASP A 217 10.39 22.85 -20.14
C ASP A 217 9.32 23.63 -19.35
N GLY A 218 9.03 23.24 -18.10
CA GLY A 218 7.98 23.79 -17.26
C GLY A 218 6.61 23.12 -17.43
N THR A 219 6.44 22.17 -18.36
CA THR A 219 5.19 21.41 -18.53
C THR A 219 4.89 20.58 -17.28
N GLN A 220 3.71 20.79 -16.69
CA GLN A 220 3.22 19.96 -15.58
C GLN A 220 2.42 18.76 -16.10
N LYS A 221 2.75 17.57 -15.59
CA LYS A 221 1.95 16.34 -15.76
C LYS A 221 1.40 15.94 -14.40
N THR A 222 0.08 15.83 -14.30
CA THR A 222 -0.63 15.55 -13.05
C THR A 222 -1.28 14.17 -13.10
N ALA A 223 -1.39 13.51 -11.95
CA ALA A 223 -2.15 12.27 -11.80
C ALA A 223 -2.74 12.19 -10.39
N SER A 224 -4.03 11.85 -10.28
CA SER A 224 -4.60 11.40 -9.01
C SER A 224 -4.08 10.00 -8.72
N GLN A 225 -3.48 9.78 -7.55
CA GLN A 225 -2.93 8.49 -7.11
C GLN A 225 -3.12 8.32 -5.60
N THR A 226 -3.30 7.09 -5.16
CA THR A 226 -3.19 6.75 -3.74
C THR A 226 -1.72 6.66 -3.34
N ILE A 227 -1.33 7.48 -2.37
CA ILE A 227 0.02 7.59 -1.81
C ILE A 227 0.02 6.95 -0.43
N LEU A 228 1.07 6.19 -0.11
CA LEU A 228 1.20 5.49 1.16
C LEU A 228 1.93 6.40 2.16
N CYS A 229 1.15 7.08 3.02
CA CYS A 229 1.69 8.02 4.00
C CYS A 229 2.22 7.25 5.21
N VAL A 230 3.53 7.21 5.40
CA VAL A 230 4.21 6.40 6.43
C VAL A 230 4.38 7.20 7.72
N ARG A 231 3.94 6.62 8.84
CA ARG A 231 4.04 7.18 10.19
C ARG A 231 5.48 7.11 10.71
N ASN A 232 5.87 8.08 11.53
CA ASN A 232 7.19 8.18 12.16
C ASN A 232 8.35 8.03 11.16
N TRP A 233 8.28 8.72 10.02
CA TRP A 233 9.19 8.54 8.88
C TRP A 233 10.68 8.43 9.27
N GLN A 234 11.15 9.34 10.12
CA GLN A 234 12.56 9.42 10.59
C GLN A 234 12.99 8.28 11.51
N GLN A 235 12.06 7.46 12.01
CA GLN A 235 12.31 6.25 12.80
C GLN A 235 12.05 4.97 11.99
N SER A 236 11.34 5.09 10.86
CA SER A 236 10.98 4.02 9.93
C SER A 236 12.21 3.38 9.24
N PRO A 237 12.08 2.21 8.60
CA PRO A 237 13.17 1.63 7.82
C PRO A 237 13.53 2.43 6.56
N PHE A 238 12.67 3.30 6.03
CA PHE A 238 12.90 4.04 4.79
C PHE A 238 14.14 4.96 4.85
N VAL A 239 14.50 5.46 6.03
CA VAL A 239 15.67 6.33 6.24
C VAL A 239 16.94 5.57 6.65
N ALA A 240 16.89 4.23 6.74
CA ALA A 240 17.99 3.42 7.27
C ALA A 240 19.25 3.45 6.39
N VAL A 241 19.10 3.57 5.05
CA VAL A 241 20.21 3.69 4.09
C VAL A 241 20.49 5.16 3.74
N ASN A 242 19.44 5.96 3.54
CA ASN A 242 19.48 7.39 3.26
C ASN A 242 18.75 8.19 4.36
N PRO A 243 19.46 8.71 5.39
CA PRO A 243 18.86 9.50 6.46
C PRO A 243 18.19 10.80 5.99
N ASN A 244 18.53 11.29 4.78
CA ASN A 244 17.98 12.54 4.22
C ASN A 244 16.78 12.29 3.30
N ARG A 245 16.34 11.04 3.12
CA ARG A 245 15.18 10.69 2.28
C ARG A 245 13.93 11.35 2.87
N THR A 246 13.21 12.15 2.07
CA THR A 246 11.95 12.82 2.48
C THR A 246 10.70 12.13 1.95
N ALA A 247 10.86 11.36 0.86
CA ALA A 247 9.87 10.51 0.24
C ALA A 247 10.58 9.46 -0.63
N LEU A 248 9.88 8.39 -0.99
CA LEU A 248 10.30 7.39 -1.97
C LEU A 248 9.22 7.30 -3.06
N VAL A 249 9.55 7.67 -4.29
CA VAL A 249 8.64 7.65 -5.45
C VAL A 249 8.87 6.39 -6.26
N GLY A 250 7.88 5.50 -6.27
CA GLY A 250 7.90 4.29 -7.07
C GLY A 250 7.38 4.49 -8.50
N ARG A 251 7.29 3.38 -9.23
CA ARG A 251 6.83 3.35 -10.63
C ARG A 251 5.40 3.86 -10.85
N SER A 252 4.51 3.80 -9.85
CA SER A 252 3.09 4.18 -9.99
C SER A 252 2.89 5.60 -10.55
N ILE A 253 3.57 6.60 -9.97
CA ILE A 253 3.46 8.00 -10.42
C ILE A 253 3.96 8.16 -11.86
N ARG A 254 5.07 7.51 -12.24
CA ARG A 254 5.61 7.60 -13.61
C ARG A 254 4.67 6.97 -14.64
N LEU A 255 4.02 5.85 -14.32
CA LEU A 255 3.04 5.21 -15.20
C LEU A 255 1.76 6.05 -15.34
N ALA A 256 1.31 6.68 -14.25
CA ALA A 256 0.11 7.51 -14.25
C ALA A 256 0.29 8.88 -14.92
N THR A 257 1.47 9.50 -14.79
CA THR A 257 1.78 10.83 -15.38
C THR A 257 2.32 10.77 -16.82
N GLN A 258 2.70 9.58 -17.31
CA GLN A 258 3.26 9.36 -18.64
C GLN A 258 4.44 10.29 -18.98
N VAL A 259 5.31 10.53 -18.00
CA VAL A 259 6.58 11.24 -18.23
C VAL A 259 7.68 10.28 -18.67
N LYS A 260 8.60 10.82 -19.46
CA LYS A 260 9.90 10.22 -19.71
C LYS A 260 10.89 10.71 -18.66
N VAL A 261 11.47 9.77 -17.91
CA VAL A 261 12.53 10.03 -16.93
C VAL A 261 13.85 9.51 -17.50
N THR A 262 14.90 10.33 -17.45
CA THR A 262 16.26 9.96 -17.86
C THR A 262 17.22 10.12 -16.69
N LEU A 263 18.01 9.09 -16.40
CA LEU A 263 19.07 9.13 -15.38
C LEU A 263 20.40 9.44 -16.07
N ASP A 264 20.97 10.63 -15.83
CA ASP A 264 22.29 11.00 -16.33
C ASP A 264 23.37 10.71 -15.27
N PHE A 265 24.04 9.57 -15.46
CA PHE A 265 25.13 9.11 -14.59
C PHE A 265 26.45 9.89 -14.77
N ALA A 266 26.62 10.68 -15.83
CA ALA A 266 27.79 11.54 -15.97
C ALA A 266 27.61 12.84 -15.19
N GLN A 267 26.41 13.42 -15.21
CA GLN A 267 26.09 14.70 -14.57
C GLN A 267 25.51 14.56 -13.16
N LYS A 268 25.11 13.35 -12.73
CA LYS A 268 24.41 13.07 -11.46
C LYS A 268 23.05 13.77 -11.36
N VAL A 269 22.28 13.77 -12.44
CA VAL A 269 20.95 14.40 -12.49
C VAL A 269 19.88 13.44 -13.02
N THR A 270 18.66 13.62 -12.55
CA THR A 270 17.45 13.01 -13.12
C THR A 270 16.71 14.06 -13.94
N LEU A 271 16.48 13.77 -15.22
CA LEU A 271 15.77 14.67 -16.14
C LEU A 271 14.35 14.17 -16.39
N VAL A 272 13.37 15.05 -16.19
CA VAL A 272 11.96 14.79 -16.52
C VAL A 272 11.61 15.51 -17.81
N GLN A 273 11.05 14.77 -18.76
CA GLN A 273 10.58 15.28 -20.05
C GLN A 273 9.09 14.91 -20.19
N ALA A 274 8.27 15.88 -20.61
CA ALA A 274 6.93 15.58 -21.07
C ALA A 274 7.03 14.77 -22.38
N GLU A 275 6.29 13.66 -22.48
CA GLU A 275 6.10 13.04 -23.79
C GLU A 275 5.25 13.98 -24.67
N VAL A 276 5.81 14.30 -25.85
CA VAL A 276 5.10 15.00 -26.93
C VAL A 276 4.29 13.93 -27.66
N SER A 277 2.97 14.01 -27.51
CA SER A 277 1.98 13.21 -28.25
C SER A 277 1.86 13.66 -29.70
#